data_AF-A0AAV8ZI39-F1
#
_entry.id   AF-A0AAV8ZI39-F1
#
_cell.length_a   1.000
_cell.length_b   1.000
_cell.length_c   1.000
_cell.angle_alpha   90.00
_cell.angle_beta   90.00
_cell.angle_gamma   90.00
#
_symmetry.space_group_name_H-M   'P 1'
#
loop_
_entity.id
_entity.type
_entity.pdbx_description
1 polymer ?
#
loop_
_entity_poly.entity_id
_entity_poly.type
_entity_poly.pdbx_seq_one_letter_code
_entity_poly.pdbx_strand_id
1 'polypeptide(L)'
;MIDDIVKYTNLYIDFKRNTVGYKRDRDAKHTTKSEITALLGLLYFIGVKKDNHTNVKELWDTESGFIITRQVMSYKRFLFLLRCMRFDDRDTREDRKKY
;
A
#
# COMPACT_ATOMS: atom_id res chain seq x y z
N MET A 1 -15.95 3.64 -0.69
CA MET A 1 -14.89 2.90 -1.42
C MET A 1 -13.48 3.28 -0.95
N ILE A 2 -12.91 4.45 -1.31
CA ILE A 2 -11.54 4.79 -0.87
C ILE A 2 -11.46 4.90 0.67
N ASP A 3 -12.46 5.51 1.29
CA ASP A 3 -12.50 5.68 2.75
C ASP A 3 -12.56 4.31 3.47
N ASP A 4 -13.21 3.31 2.88
CA ASP A 4 -13.23 1.92 3.37
C ASP A 4 -11.85 1.28 3.25
N ILE A 5 -11.17 1.46 2.12
CA ILE A 5 -9.80 0.96 1.93
C ILE A 5 -8.88 1.57 2.99
N VAL A 6 -8.96 2.88 3.23
CA VAL A 6 -8.18 3.55 4.26
C VAL A 6 -8.47 2.95 5.64
N LYS A 7 -9.75 2.84 6.01
CA LYS A 7 -10.20 2.28 7.29
C LYS A 7 -9.64 0.88 7.53
N TYR A 8 -9.89 -0.05 6.61
CA TYR A 8 -9.50 -1.45 6.78
C TYR A 8 -7.99 -1.67 6.64
N THR A 9 -7.32 -0.88 5.80
CA THR A 9 -5.86 -0.89 5.72
C THR A 9 -5.24 -0.43 7.03
N ASN A 10 -5.77 0.62 7.67
CA ASN A 10 -5.25 1.09 8.96
C ASN A 10 -5.44 0.08 10.09
N LEU A 11 -6.60 -0.58 10.17
CA LEU A 11 -6.82 -1.69 11.11
C LEU A 11 -5.78 -2.81 10.91
N TYR A 12 -5.46 -3.15 9.66
CA TYR A 12 -4.43 -4.15 9.37
C TYR A 12 -3.02 -3.66 9.68
N ILE A 13 -2.72 -2.38 9.47
CA ILE A 13 -1.44 -1.76 9.85
C ILE A 13 -1.25 -1.85 11.36
N ASP A 14 -2.28 -1.62 12.18
CA ASP A 14 -2.19 -1.76 13.64
C ASP A 14 -1.90 -3.20 14.06
N PHE A 15 -2.61 -4.16 13.46
CA PHE A 15 -2.30 -5.58 13.65
C PHE A 15 -0.85 -5.90 13.27
N LYS A 16 -0.34 -5.36 12.16
CA LYS A 16 1.04 -5.55 11.74
C LYS A 16 2.04 -4.88 12.67
N ARG A 17 1.71 -3.70 13.20
CA ARG A 17 2.54 -2.96 14.16
C ARG A 17 2.81 -3.82 15.39
N ASN A 18 1.75 -4.41 15.93
CA ASN A 18 1.81 -5.24 17.13
C ASN A 18 2.49 -6.61 16.89
N THR A 19 2.26 -7.22 15.73
CA THR A 19 2.82 -8.56 15.45
C THR A 19 4.29 -8.58 15.02
N VAL A 20 4.75 -7.55 14.30
CA VAL A 20 6.13 -7.47 13.79
C VAL A 20 7.06 -6.73 14.76
N GLY A 21 6.52 -5.85 15.61
CA GLY A 21 7.33 -5.06 16.54
C GLY A 21 8.23 -4.05 15.84
N TYR A 22 7.66 -3.23 14.94
CA TYR A 22 8.43 -2.19 14.24
C TYR A 22 9.07 -1.21 15.22
N LYS A 23 10.39 -1.02 15.13
CA LYS A 23 11.15 -0.12 16.02
C LYS A 23 10.86 1.36 15.79
N ARG A 24 10.45 1.74 14.58
CA ARG A 24 10.20 3.13 14.19
C ARG A 24 8.74 3.29 13.79
N ASP A 25 8.09 4.31 14.33
CA ASP A 25 6.69 4.60 14.03
C ASP A 25 6.43 4.78 12.52
N ARG A 26 7.36 5.47 11.83
CA ARG A 26 7.27 5.72 10.38
C ARG A 26 7.20 4.45 9.54
N ASP A 27 7.76 3.33 10.01
CA ASP A 27 7.83 2.08 9.23
C ASP A 27 6.45 1.39 9.18
N ALA A 28 5.56 1.72 10.12
CA ALA A 28 4.19 1.21 10.19
C ALA A 28 3.17 2.35 10.41
N LYS A 29 3.41 3.53 9.83
CA LYS A 29 2.49 4.66 9.95
C LYS A 29 1.16 4.36 9.25
N HIS A 30 0.05 4.82 9.81
CA HIS A 30 -1.25 4.80 9.16
C HIS A 30 -1.22 5.49 7.79
N THR A 31 -2.11 5.05 6.91
CA THR A 31 -2.34 5.64 5.60
C THR A 31 -3.50 6.62 5.64
N THR A 32 -3.54 7.49 4.63
CA THR A 32 -4.57 8.50 4.44
C THR A 32 -5.24 8.34 3.09
N LYS A 33 -6.37 9.01 2.88
CA LYS A 33 -7.05 9.07 1.59
C LYS A 33 -6.12 9.48 0.46
N SER A 34 -5.35 10.56 0.66
CA SER A 34 -4.39 11.06 -0.34
C SER A 34 -3.31 10.04 -0.66
N GLU A 35 -2.81 9.31 0.35
CA GLU A 35 -1.77 8.31 0.14
C GLU A 35 -2.30 7.06 -0.59
N ILE A 36 -3.52 6.61 -0.28
CA ILE A 36 -4.18 5.52 -1.04
C ILE A 36 -4.48 5.96 -2.48
N THR A 37 -4.97 7.18 -2.69
CA THR A 37 -5.18 7.71 -4.05
C THR A 37 -3.87 7.79 -4.82
N ALA A 38 -2.78 8.23 -4.18
CA ALA A 38 -1.45 8.27 -4.77
C ALA A 38 -0.93 6.86 -5.11
N LEU A 39 -1.14 5.87 -4.25
CA LEU A 39 -0.80 4.47 -4.50
C LEU A 39 -1.52 3.92 -5.73
N LEU A 40 -2.83 4.14 -5.82
CA LEU A 40 -3.65 3.73 -6.96
C LEU A 40 -3.22 4.46 -8.25
N GLY A 41 -2.87 5.74 -8.14
CA GLY A 41 -2.32 6.52 -9.25
C GLY A 41 -1.00 5.95 -9.77
N LEU A 42 -0.10 5.52 -8.88
CA LEU A 42 1.13 4.83 -9.27
C LEU A 42 0.87 3.48 -9.95
N LEU A 43 -0.06 2.67 -9.41
CA LEU A 43 -0.43 1.39 -10.02
C LEU A 43 -1.03 1.60 -11.43
N TYR A 44 -1.89 2.60 -11.58
CA TYR A 44 -2.45 2.97 -12.87
C TYR A 44 -1.37 3.43 -13.84
N PHE A 45 -0.46 4.31 -13.40
CA PHE A 45 0.66 4.80 -14.20
C PHE A 45 1.57 3.66 -14.68
N ILE A 46 1.95 2.74 -13.80
CA ILE A 46 2.78 1.57 -14.15
C ILE A 46 2.07 0.71 -15.20
N GLY A 47 0.76 0.51 -15.05
CA GLY A 47 -0.06 -0.20 -16.04
C GLY A 47 -0.07 0.49 -17.41
N VAL A 48 -0.22 1.81 -17.45
CA VAL A 48 -0.17 2.61 -18.69
C VAL A 48 1.20 2.51 -19.36
N LYS A 49 2.28 2.41 -18.58
CA LYS A 49 3.64 2.20 -19.09
C LYS A 49 3.93 0.78 -19.55
N LYS A 50 2.99 -0.17 -19.35
CA LYS A 50 3.16 -1.61 -19.65
C LYS A 50 4.32 -2.25 -18.88
N ASP A 51 4.63 -1.70 -17.71
CA ASP A 51 5.70 -2.14 -16.82
C ASP A 51 5.19 -2.95 -15.62
N ASN A 52 4.00 -3.54 -15.76
CA ASN A 52 3.34 -4.27 -14.68
C ASN A 52 4.06 -5.57 -14.27
N HIS A 53 4.95 -6.09 -15.11
CA HIS A 53 5.81 -7.24 -14.81
C HIS A 53 7.26 -6.86 -14.48
N THR A 54 7.60 -5.58 -14.60
CA THR A 54 8.94 -5.05 -14.31
C THR A 54 9.20 -5.11 -12.82
N ASN A 55 10.45 -5.38 -12.42
CA ASN A 55 10.80 -5.42 -11.01
C ASN A 55 10.55 -4.05 -10.38
N VAL A 56 9.77 -4.01 -9.29
CA VAL A 56 9.46 -2.74 -8.60
C VAL A 56 10.72 -1.97 -8.19
N LYS A 57 11.84 -2.67 -7.93
CA LYS A 57 13.12 -2.03 -7.63
C LYS A 57 13.66 -1.23 -8.82
N GLU A 58 13.53 -1.76 -10.03
CA GLU A 58 13.93 -1.07 -11.29
C GLU A 58 13.04 0.15 -11.54
N LEU A 59 11.73 0.03 -11.27
CA LEU A 59 10.79 1.16 -11.38
C LEU A 59 11.11 2.33 -10.45
N TRP A 60 11.81 2.06 -9.34
CA TRP A 60 12.28 3.07 -8.38
C TRP A 60 13.76 3.44 -8.54
N ASP A 61 14.46 2.89 -9.54
CA ASP A 61 15.88 3.13 -9.78
C ASP A 61 16.19 4.59 -10.13
N THR A 62 17.24 5.15 -9.52
CA THR A 62 17.54 6.59 -9.61
C THR A 62 17.87 7.05 -11.03
N GLU A 63 18.45 6.19 -11.85
CA GLU A 63 18.96 6.54 -13.18
C GLU A 63 17.97 6.13 -14.28
N SER A 64 17.46 4.91 -14.20
CA SER A 64 16.64 4.27 -15.25
C SER A 64 15.14 4.19 -14.92
N GLY A 65 14.77 4.35 -13.65
CA GLY A 65 13.39 4.27 -13.19
C GLY A 65 12.59 5.55 -13.45
N PHE A 66 11.27 5.47 -13.21
CA PHE A 66 10.40 6.61 -13.40
C PHE A 66 10.54 7.64 -12.27
N ILE A 67 10.90 8.88 -12.59
CA ILE A 67 11.05 9.96 -11.59
C ILE A 67 9.79 10.11 -10.71
N ILE A 68 8.61 9.96 -11.31
CA ILE A 68 7.32 10.11 -10.61
C ILE A 68 7.15 9.11 -9.46
N THR A 69 7.72 7.89 -9.55
CA THR A 69 7.53 6.87 -8.51
C THR A 69 8.13 7.32 -7.19
N ARG A 70 9.36 7.84 -7.21
CA ARG A 70 10.08 8.38 -6.04
C ARG A 70 9.49 9.69 -5.50
N GLN A 71 8.97 10.54 -6.39
CA GLN A 71 8.37 11.81 -5.99
C GLN A 71 7.02 11.63 -5.30
N VAL A 72 6.27 10.59 -5.68
CA VAL A 72 4.98 10.29 -5.06
C VAL A 72 5.15 9.58 -3.71
N MET A 73 5.98 8.52 -3.64
CA MET A 73 6.29 7.85 -2.37
C MET A 73 7.58 7.04 -2.42
N SER A 74 8.18 6.80 -1.26
CA SER A 74 9.37 5.94 -1.18
C SER A 74 9.07 4.48 -1.58
N TYR A 75 10.06 3.80 -2.15
CA TYR A 75 10.01 2.37 -2.50
C TYR A 75 9.49 1.49 -1.35
N LYS A 76 10.05 1.72 -0.15
CA LYS A 76 9.66 0.95 1.05
C LYS A 76 8.21 1.20 1.43
N ARG A 77 7.73 2.44 1.32
CA ARG A 77 6.34 2.79 1.62
C ARG A 77 5.37 2.17 0.62
N PHE A 78 5.70 2.22 -0.67
CA PHE A 78 4.93 1.57 -1.73
C PHE A 78 4.73 0.08 -1.45
N LEU A 79 5.81 -0.67 -1.21
CA LEU A 79 5.75 -2.08 -0.88
C LEU A 79 4.99 -2.37 0.42
N PHE A 80 5.20 -1.54 1.44
CA PHE A 80 4.49 -1.67 2.71
C PHE A 80 2.98 -1.53 2.54
N LEU A 81 2.53 -0.51 1.82
CA LEU A 81 1.10 -0.28 1.58
C LEU A 81 0.49 -1.39 0.70
N LEU A 82 1.18 -1.85 -0.34
CA LEU A 82 0.72 -2.99 -1.14
C LEU A 82 0.48 -4.24 -0.29
N ARG A 83 1.37 -4.51 0.67
CA ARG A 83 1.21 -5.66 1.59
C ARG A 83 0.04 -5.47 2.56
N CYS A 84 -0.20 -4.24 3.00
CA CYS A 84 -1.19 -3.93 4.03
C CYS A 84 -2.58 -3.61 3.50
N MET A 85 -2.74 -3.31 2.21
CA MET A 85 -4.00 -2.87 1.62
C MET A 85 -5.13 -3.88 1.84
N ARG A 86 -6.26 -3.42 2.39
CA ARG A 86 -7.47 -4.22 2.63
C ARG A 86 -8.69 -3.55 2.04
N PHE A 87 -9.63 -4.36 1.59
CA PHE A 87 -10.89 -3.94 0.98
C PHE A 87 -12.11 -4.28 1.84
N ASP A 88 -11.89 -4.99 2.95
CA ASP A 88 -12.93 -5.47 3.84
C ASP A 88 -12.43 -5.54 5.29
N ASP A 89 -13.38 -5.66 6.20
CA ASP A 89 -13.12 -5.95 7.59
C ASP A 89 -12.79 -7.44 7.76
N ARG A 90 -11.63 -7.72 8.37
CA ARG A 90 -11.16 -9.06 8.66
C ARG A 90 -12.02 -9.74 9.71
N ASP A 91 -12.49 -9.01 10.71
CA ASP A 91 -13.10 -9.61 11.90
C ASP A 91 -14.51 -10.12 11.61
N THR A 92 -15.17 -9.52 10.63
CA THR A 92 -16.50 -9.94 10.17
C THR A 92 -16.45 -10.99 9.04
N ARG A 93 -15.27 -11.44 8.61
CA ARG A 93 -15.13 -12.44 7.53
C ARG A 93 -15.75 -13.78 7.89
N GLU A 94 -15.54 -14.25 9.11
CA GLU A 94 -16.05 -15.57 9.53
C GLU A 94 -17.58 -15.59 9.64
N ASP A 95 -18.19 -14.46 10.02
CA ASP A 95 -19.65 -14.35 10.08
C ASP A 95 -20.28 -14.30 8.69
N ARG A 96 -19.63 -13.66 7.70
CA ARG A 96 -20.10 -13.65 6.31
C ARG A 96 -20.12 -15.03 5.65
N LYS A 97 -19.25 -15.95 6.06
CA LYS A 97 -19.19 -17.32 5.51
C LYS A 97 -20.34 -18.22 5.98
N LYS A 98 -21.06 -17.82 7.03
CA LYS A 98 -22.19 -18.59 7.61
C LYS A 98 -23.48 -18.43 6.80
N TYR A 99 -23.49 -17.53 5.82
CA TYR A 99 -24.58 -17.26 4.88
C TYR A 99 -24.14 -17.61 3.46
#